data_AF-A0A0P0MDZ9-F1
#
_entry.id   AF-A0A0P0MDZ9-F1
#
_cell.length_a   1.000
_cell.length_b   1.000
_cell.length_c   1.000
_cell.angle_alpha   90.00
_cell.angle_beta   90.00
_cell.angle_gamma   90.00
#
_symmetry.space_group_name_H-M   'P 1'
#
loop_
_entity.id
_entity.type
_entity.pdbx_description
1 polymer ?
#
loop_
_entity_poly.entity_id
_entity_poly.type
_entity_poly.pdbx_seq_one_letter_code
_entity_poly.pdbx_strand_id
1 'polypeptide(L)'
;MSVLFIALMRFLSHWPLPALRVLGHVLGVLLWAMVPSRRRIVQINLRLCFPHKSDAEIHHLARAHFVQFAQSLLDRAWLWHAPLQLVEQRLKWVGSDVAMAQLAQEGPKIVFAPHFVGLDAGGLALTLKASKPVAFIFVPQHNKVMDAWVNKGRQRTGNVKPYFRHEGVKRIMSGLRQGEMLHLSPDMDFGPEESVFVSFMGVPAATVPSLSRFARLGRAPVMSLVTRMTPQGYEMEVSEAWSDFPTADVQADTQRMNDELAKAIERTPDQYYWVHKRFKTRPEGAPAVYKKAEISR
;
A
#
# COMPACT_ATOMS: atom_id res chain seq x y z
N MET A 1 -22.49 -12.06 -9.72
CA MET A 1 -21.98 -10.72 -9.31
C MET A 1 -20.54 -10.45 -9.77
N SER A 2 -19.55 -11.30 -9.42
CA SER A 2 -18.13 -11.09 -9.77
C SER A 2 -17.84 -10.90 -11.26
N VAL A 3 -18.47 -11.69 -12.14
CA VAL A 3 -18.26 -11.61 -13.60
C VAL A 3 -18.79 -10.29 -14.18
N LEU A 4 -19.98 -9.85 -13.74
CA LEU A 4 -20.57 -8.57 -14.14
C LEU A 4 -19.68 -7.39 -13.73
N PHE A 5 -19.13 -7.44 -12.50
CA PHE A 5 -18.18 -6.44 -12.04
C PHE A 5 -16.92 -6.38 -12.92
N ILE A 6 -16.35 -7.54 -13.30
CA ILE A 6 -15.16 -7.58 -14.18
C ILE A 6 -15.49 -7.06 -15.59
N ALA A 7 -16.67 -7.40 -16.12
CA ALA A 7 -17.14 -6.89 -17.40
C ALA A 7 -17.29 -5.36 -17.37
N LEU A 8 -17.86 -4.82 -16.28
CA LEU A 8 -17.92 -3.38 -16.05
C LEU A 8 -16.53 -2.74 -15.99
N MET A 9 -15.57 -3.34 -15.27
CA MET A 9 -14.19 -2.82 -15.21
C MET A 9 -13.52 -2.80 -16.59
N ARG A 10 -13.76 -3.81 -17.43
CA ARG A 10 -13.26 -3.83 -18.82
C ARG A 10 -13.90 -2.73 -19.66
N PHE A 11 -15.20 -2.54 -19.55
CA PHE A 11 -15.91 -1.47 -20.24
C PHE A 11 -15.36 -0.10 -19.83
N LEU A 12 -15.26 0.16 -18.52
CA LEU A 12 -14.75 1.41 -17.95
C LEU A 12 -13.28 1.70 -18.31
N SER A 13 -12.49 0.70 -18.72
CA SER A 13 -11.08 0.91 -19.10
C SER A 13 -10.90 1.82 -20.33
N HIS A 14 -11.95 1.99 -21.13
CA HIS A 14 -11.98 2.86 -22.32
C HIS A 14 -12.46 4.28 -21.99
N TRP A 15 -12.88 4.55 -20.76
CA TRP A 15 -13.40 5.87 -20.38
C TRP A 15 -12.25 6.88 -20.18
N PRO A 16 -12.49 8.17 -20.49
CA PRO A 16 -11.54 9.22 -20.17
C PRO A 16 -11.37 9.32 -18.65
N LEU A 17 -10.13 9.53 -18.18
CA LEU A 17 -9.81 9.55 -16.76
C LEU A 17 -10.65 10.57 -15.96
N PRO A 18 -10.93 11.80 -16.45
CA PRO A 18 -11.81 12.74 -15.74
C PRO A 18 -13.19 12.16 -15.43
N ALA A 19 -13.78 11.38 -16.35
CA ALA A 19 -15.08 10.73 -16.11
C ALA A 19 -14.99 9.66 -15.02
N LEU A 20 -13.91 8.87 -14.99
CA LEU A 20 -13.65 7.91 -13.91
C LEU A 20 -13.42 8.60 -12.57
N ARG A 21 -12.76 9.76 -12.54
CA ARG A 21 -12.58 10.56 -11.32
C ARG A 21 -13.93 11.05 -10.77
N VAL A 22 -14.81 11.56 -11.62
CA VAL A 22 -16.18 11.97 -11.25
C VAL A 22 -16.98 10.76 -10.73
N LEU A 23 -16.97 9.64 -11.47
CA LEU A 23 -17.66 8.43 -11.05
C LEU A 23 -17.15 7.92 -9.69
N GLY A 24 -15.83 7.94 -9.48
CA GLY A 24 -15.21 7.56 -8.22
C GLY A 24 -15.55 8.51 -7.08
N HIS A 25 -15.71 9.81 -7.36
CA HIS A 25 -16.20 10.78 -6.37
C HIS A 25 -17.63 10.43 -5.92
N VAL A 26 -18.54 10.22 -6.87
CA VAL A 26 -19.93 9.83 -6.56
C VAL A 26 -19.96 8.53 -5.77
N LEU A 27 -19.23 7.50 -6.23
CA LEU A 27 -19.15 6.21 -5.56
C LEU A 27 -18.56 6.35 -4.15
N GLY A 28 -17.52 7.17 -3.96
CA GLY A 28 -16.92 7.42 -2.66
C GLY A 28 -17.88 8.08 -1.67
N VAL A 29 -18.65 9.07 -2.12
CA VAL A 29 -19.70 9.70 -1.31
C VAL A 29 -20.80 8.71 -0.92
N LEU A 30 -21.21 7.84 -1.85
CA LEU A 30 -22.17 6.77 -1.56
C LEU A 30 -21.62 5.76 -0.54
N LEU A 31 -20.37 5.31 -0.70
CA LEU A 31 -19.71 4.39 0.23
C LEU A 31 -19.57 5.01 1.63
N TRP A 32 -19.25 6.30 1.71
CA TRP A 32 -19.21 7.06 2.96
C TRP A 32 -20.56 7.05 3.69
N ALA A 33 -21.66 7.20 2.95
CA ALA A 33 -23.01 7.18 3.51
C ALA A 33 -23.45 5.76 3.93
N MET A 34 -23.15 4.75 3.10
CA MET A 34 -23.71 3.40 3.22
C MET A 34 -22.89 2.44 4.08
N VAL A 35 -21.61 2.72 4.38
CA VAL A 35 -20.73 1.78 5.10
C VAL A 35 -20.29 2.35 6.47
N PRO A 36 -21.20 2.49 7.44
CA PRO A 36 -20.95 3.19 8.70
C PRO A 36 -19.88 2.51 9.58
N SER A 37 -19.66 1.20 9.46
CA SER A 37 -18.61 0.50 10.20
C SER A 37 -17.21 0.92 9.73
N ARG A 38 -16.98 0.96 8.41
CA ARG A 38 -15.70 1.40 7.83
C ARG A 38 -15.47 2.89 8.07
N ARG A 39 -16.53 3.70 8.00
CA ARG A 39 -16.46 5.13 8.34
C ARG A 39 -15.93 5.34 9.76
N ARG A 40 -16.47 4.59 10.73
CA ARG A 40 -16.04 4.68 12.13
C ARG A 40 -14.58 4.27 12.33
N ILE A 41 -14.12 3.21 11.66
CA ILE A 41 -12.70 2.78 11.71
C ILE A 41 -11.78 3.89 11.19
N VAL A 42 -12.10 4.46 10.02
CA VAL A 42 -11.32 5.56 9.42
C VAL A 42 -11.27 6.76 10.35
N GLN A 43 -12.41 7.18 10.91
CA GLN A 43 -12.47 8.31 11.84
C GLN A 43 -11.68 8.05 13.13
N ILE A 44 -11.74 6.82 13.69
CA ILE A 44 -10.95 6.46 14.87
C ILE A 44 -9.46 6.55 14.58
N ASN A 45 -9.00 5.99 13.45
CA ASN A 45 -7.60 6.05 13.07
C ASN A 45 -7.12 7.49 12.89
N LEU A 46 -7.89 8.30 12.17
CA LEU A 46 -7.55 9.69 11.92
C LEU A 46 -7.51 10.51 13.22
N ARG A 47 -8.45 10.31 14.16
CA ARG A 47 -8.41 11.01 15.46
C ARG A 47 -7.19 10.62 16.29
N LEU A 48 -6.81 9.35 16.24
CA LEU A 48 -5.63 8.85 16.95
C LEU A 48 -4.33 9.43 16.37
N CYS A 49 -4.20 9.45 15.03
CA CYS A 49 -2.99 9.93 14.34
C CYS A 49 -2.90 11.46 14.20
N PHE A 50 -4.04 12.17 14.25
CA PHE A 50 -4.12 13.62 14.11
C PHE A 50 -4.89 14.26 15.27
N PRO A 51 -4.40 14.14 16.53
CA PRO A 51 -5.12 14.62 17.71
C PRO A 51 -5.30 16.14 17.75
N HIS A 52 -4.54 16.88 16.95
CA HIS A 52 -4.62 18.34 16.83
C HIS A 52 -5.72 18.81 15.86
N LYS A 53 -6.34 17.91 15.09
CA LYS A 53 -7.40 18.26 14.14
C LYS A 53 -8.76 18.25 14.83
N SER A 54 -9.60 19.21 14.48
CA SER A 54 -11.00 19.26 14.89
C SER A 54 -11.81 18.10 14.31
N ASP A 55 -12.96 17.79 14.92
CA ASP A 55 -13.87 16.76 14.41
C ASP A 55 -14.36 17.05 12.97
N ALA A 56 -14.50 18.34 12.61
CA ALA A 56 -14.87 18.74 11.26
C ALA A 56 -13.77 18.42 10.23
N GLU A 57 -12.51 18.70 10.56
CA GLU A 57 -11.37 18.34 9.72
C GLU A 57 -11.22 16.82 9.58
N ILE A 58 -11.38 16.07 10.68
CA ILE A 58 -11.38 14.61 10.66
C ILE A 58 -12.50 14.08 9.77
N HIS A 59 -13.71 14.65 9.86
CA HIS A 59 -14.83 14.26 9.01
C HIS A 59 -14.51 14.51 7.53
N HIS A 60 -14.01 15.69 7.20
CA HIS A 60 -13.64 16.06 5.84
C HIS A 60 -12.58 15.11 5.27
N LEU A 61 -11.52 14.85 6.05
CA LEU A 61 -10.44 13.96 5.68
C LEU A 61 -10.92 12.52 5.49
N ALA A 62 -11.78 12.03 6.38
CA ALA A 62 -12.38 10.71 6.27
C ALA A 62 -13.25 10.59 5.02
N ARG A 63 -14.06 11.60 4.69
CA ARG A 63 -14.87 11.62 3.46
C ARG A 63 -13.98 11.63 2.20
N ALA A 64 -12.91 12.45 2.20
CA ALA A 64 -11.93 12.48 1.12
C ALA A 64 -11.29 11.10 0.92
N HIS A 65 -10.91 10.42 2.00
CA HIS A 65 -10.35 9.06 1.94
C HIS A 65 -11.28 8.07 1.22
N PHE A 66 -12.58 8.11 1.49
CA PHE A 66 -13.54 7.25 0.80
C PHE A 66 -13.63 7.53 -0.70
N VAL A 67 -13.50 8.80 -1.11
CA VAL A 67 -13.41 9.20 -2.52
C VAL A 67 -12.16 8.62 -3.16
N GLN A 68 -11.00 8.76 -2.52
CA GLN A 68 -9.74 8.24 -3.06
C GLN A 68 -9.74 6.71 -3.13
N PHE A 69 -10.29 6.03 -2.12
CA PHE A 69 -10.43 4.59 -2.14
C PHE A 69 -11.36 4.11 -3.27
N ALA A 70 -12.48 4.80 -3.50
CA ALA A 70 -13.39 4.46 -4.60
C ALA A 70 -12.74 4.73 -5.97
N GLN A 71 -12.01 5.84 -6.11
CA GLN A 71 -11.26 6.13 -7.33
C GLN A 71 -10.18 5.08 -7.59
N SER A 72 -9.44 4.61 -6.58
CA SER A 72 -8.41 3.59 -6.80
C SER A 72 -9.00 2.23 -7.17
N LEU A 73 -10.18 1.89 -6.63
CA LEU A 73 -10.93 0.71 -7.05
C LEU A 73 -11.30 0.78 -8.53
N LEU A 74 -11.80 1.93 -9.00
CA LEU A 74 -12.15 2.15 -10.41
C LEU A 74 -10.91 2.24 -11.29
N ASP A 75 -9.78 2.74 -10.78
CA ASP A 75 -8.54 2.85 -11.55
C ASP A 75 -8.00 1.47 -11.98
N ARG A 76 -8.35 0.40 -11.27
CA ARG A 76 -8.08 -0.99 -11.72
C ARG A 76 -8.69 -1.30 -13.09
N ALA A 77 -9.72 -0.57 -13.52
CA ALA A 77 -10.25 -0.64 -14.87
C ALA A 77 -9.16 -0.33 -15.90
N TRP A 78 -8.53 0.84 -15.82
CA TRP A 78 -7.52 1.23 -16.80
C TRP A 78 -6.15 0.61 -16.50
N LEU A 79 -5.76 0.47 -15.23
CA LEU A 79 -4.49 -0.17 -14.85
C LEU A 79 -4.38 -1.60 -15.40
N TRP A 80 -5.46 -2.39 -15.35
CA TRP A 80 -5.40 -3.81 -15.68
C TRP A 80 -5.97 -4.18 -17.04
N HIS A 81 -6.74 -3.30 -17.70
CA HIS A 81 -7.36 -3.62 -18.99
C HIS A 81 -7.04 -2.65 -20.13
N ALA A 82 -6.66 -1.39 -19.86
CA ALA A 82 -6.29 -0.45 -20.94
C ALA A 82 -4.91 -0.79 -21.53
N PRO A 83 -4.56 -0.40 -22.78
CA PRO A 83 -3.23 -0.61 -23.34
C PRO A 83 -2.11 -0.08 -22.42
N LEU A 84 -0.98 -0.79 -22.32
CA LEU A 84 0.11 -0.42 -21.40
C LEU A 84 0.68 0.96 -21.70
N GLN A 85 0.69 1.39 -22.97
CA GLN A 85 1.12 2.73 -23.37
C GLN A 85 0.27 3.83 -22.72
N LEU A 86 -1.05 3.63 -22.61
CA LEU A 86 -1.93 4.57 -21.91
C LEU A 86 -1.70 4.55 -20.41
N VAL A 87 -1.43 3.36 -19.85
CA VAL A 87 -1.11 3.19 -18.44
C VAL A 87 0.16 3.96 -18.09
N GLU A 88 1.24 3.76 -18.84
CA GLU A 88 2.53 4.45 -18.65
C GLU A 88 2.41 5.97 -18.70
N GLN A 89 1.61 6.53 -19.61
CA GLN A 89 1.35 7.98 -19.68
C GLN A 89 0.72 8.56 -18.40
N ARG A 90 0.04 7.73 -17.61
CA ARG A 90 -0.61 8.11 -16.34
C ARG A 90 0.24 7.80 -15.11
N LEU A 91 1.42 7.23 -15.30
CA LEU A 91 2.35 6.86 -14.23
C LEU A 91 3.57 7.77 -14.31
N LYS A 92 3.75 8.65 -13.32
CA LYS A 92 4.87 9.59 -13.26
C LYS A 92 5.84 9.21 -12.14
N TRP A 93 7.12 9.09 -12.44
CA TRP A 93 8.15 8.88 -11.42
C TRP A 93 8.60 10.22 -10.83
N VAL A 94 8.73 10.28 -9.51
CA VAL A 94 9.18 11.45 -8.75
C VAL A 94 10.27 11.00 -7.79
N GLY A 95 11.43 11.64 -7.83
CA GLY A 95 12.59 11.31 -6.99
C GLY A 95 13.82 12.10 -7.43
N SER A 96 14.86 12.12 -6.61
CA SER A 96 16.15 12.70 -7.02
C SER A 96 16.79 11.86 -8.13
N ASP A 97 17.69 12.45 -8.92
CA ASP A 97 18.45 11.69 -9.92
C ASP A 97 19.22 10.52 -9.28
N VAL A 98 19.70 10.72 -8.04
CA VAL A 98 20.36 9.68 -7.22
C VAL A 98 19.38 8.54 -6.91
N ALA A 99 18.17 8.85 -6.43
CA ALA A 99 17.14 7.84 -6.16
C ALA A 99 16.77 7.06 -7.43
N MET A 100 16.60 7.74 -8.55
CA MET A 100 16.25 7.10 -9.81
C MET A 100 17.38 6.21 -10.35
N ALA A 101 18.63 6.64 -10.21
CA ALA A 101 19.80 5.84 -10.56
C ALA A 101 19.94 4.61 -9.66
N GLN A 102 19.78 4.77 -8.34
CA GLN A 102 19.81 3.66 -7.38
C GLN A 102 18.71 2.63 -7.66
N LEU A 103 17.50 3.07 -8.01
CA LEU A 103 16.40 2.17 -8.36
C LEU A 103 16.73 1.36 -9.64
N ALA A 104 17.35 2.01 -10.62
CA ALA A 104 17.71 1.40 -11.91
C ALA A 104 18.95 0.50 -11.86
N GLN A 105 19.83 0.70 -10.86
CA GLN A 105 21.02 -0.12 -10.67
C GLN A 105 20.65 -1.61 -10.60
N GLU A 106 21.52 -2.52 -11.01
CA GLU A 106 21.29 -3.95 -10.79
C GLU A 106 21.54 -4.37 -9.34
N GLY A 107 21.04 -5.54 -8.95
CA GLY A 107 21.26 -6.12 -7.63
C GLY A 107 20.07 -6.04 -6.68
N PRO A 108 20.17 -6.72 -5.52
CA PRO A 108 19.07 -6.87 -4.57
C PRO A 108 18.57 -5.51 -4.08
N LYS A 109 17.25 -5.32 -4.03
CA LYS A 109 16.62 -4.15 -3.41
C LYS A 109 15.36 -4.56 -2.68
N ILE A 110 15.06 -3.86 -1.60
CA ILE A 110 13.74 -3.91 -0.98
C ILE A 110 13.08 -2.56 -1.20
N VAL A 111 11.90 -2.59 -1.80
CA VAL A 111 11.06 -1.42 -2.01
C VAL A 111 10.00 -1.43 -0.91
N PHE A 112 10.18 -0.57 0.09
CA PHE A 112 9.17 -0.30 1.11
C PHE A 112 8.02 0.49 0.46
N ALA A 113 6.90 -0.20 0.23
CA ALA A 113 5.73 0.33 -0.45
C ALA A 113 4.53 0.28 0.51
N PRO A 114 4.30 1.32 1.33
CA PRO A 114 3.22 1.32 2.31
C PRO A 114 1.84 1.29 1.65
N HIS A 115 0.82 0.86 2.39
CA HIS A 115 -0.54 0.70 1.86
C HIS A 115 -1.23 2.06 1.67
N PHE A 116 -0.85 2.79 0.63
CA PHE A 116 -1.65 3.89 0.07
C PHE A 116 -2.66 3.32 -0.93
N VAL A 117 -3.74 4.05 -1.19
CA VAL A 117 -4.81 3.60 -2.11
C VAL A 117 -4.29 3.28 -3.51
N GLY A 118 -3.16 3.88 -3.92
CA GLY A 118 -2.49 3.67 -5.21
C GLY A 118 -1.54 2.48 -5.28
N LEU A 119 -1.44 1.63 -4.26
CA LEU A 119 -0.44 0.55 -4.18
C LEU A 119 -0.37 -0.35 -5.43
N ASP A 120 -1.52 -0.71 -6.02
CA ASP A 120 -1.55 -1.53 -7.23
C ASP A 120 -0.92 -0.81 -8.45
N ALA A 121 -1.04 0.53 -8.53
CA ALA A 121 -0.42 1.33 -9.58
C ALA A 121 1.10 1.42 -9.41
N GLY A 122 1.57 1.57 -8.16
CA GLY A 122 3.00 1.60 -7.83
C GLY A 122 3.68 0.26 -8.09
N GLY A 123 3.04 -0.84 -7.70
CA GLY A 123 3.50 -2.18 -8.02
C GLY A 123 3.60 -2.43 -9.52
N LEU A 124 2.58 -2.01 -10.29
CA LEU A 124 2.60 -2.11 -11.75
C LEU A 124 3.73 -1.28 -12.36
N ALA A 125 3.86 -0.01 -11.96
CA ALA A 125 4.94 0.89 -12.39
C ALA A 125 6.32 0.28 -12.15
N LEU A 126 6.55 -0.27 -10.95
CA LEU A 126 7.81 -0.89 -10.59
C LEU A 126 8.13 -2.08 -11.52
N THR A 127 7.13 -2.91 -11.83
CA THR A 127 7.33 -4.07 -12.72
C THR A 127 7.58 -3.70 -14.18
N LEU A 128 7.02 -2.58 -14.65
CA LEU A 128 7.30 -2.01 -15.98
C LEU A 128 8.73 -1.48 -16.07
N LYS A 129 9.27 -0.93 -14.96
CA LYS A 129 10.60 -0.33 -14.92
C LYS A 129 11.73 -1.33 -14.63
N ALA A 130 11.46 -2.39 -13.88
CA ALA A 130 12.48 -3.33 -13.42
C ALA A 130 13.02 -4.20 -14.57
N SER A 131 14.33 -4.48 -14.58
CA SER A 131 14.97 -5.40 -15.53
C SER A 131 14.84 -6.88 -15.14
N LYS A 132 14.50 -7.16 -13.87
CA LYS A 132 14.28 -8.50 -13.32
C LYS A 132 12.89 -8.59 -12.69
N PRO A 133 12.34 -9.80 -12.51
CA PRO A 133 11.05 -10.00 -11.85
C PRO A 133 11.03 -9.36 -10.47
N VAL A 134 9.93 -8.66 -10.18
CA VAL A 134 9.68 -8.06 -8.87
C VAL A 134 8.92 -9.06 -8.01
N ALA A 135 9.47 -9.35 -6.84
CA ALA A 135 8.88 -10.20 -5.83
C ALA A 135 7.76 -9.46 -5.07
N PHE A 136 6.59 -10.09 -4.96
CA PHE A 136 5.48 -9.59 -4.14
C PHE A 136 4.96 -10.70 -3.24
N ILE A 137 4.54 -10.34 -2.02
CA ILE A 137 3.89 -11.27 -1.10
C ILE A 137 2.37 -11.22 -1.31
N PHE A 138 1.80 -12.27 -1.89
CA PHE A 138 0.38 -12.38 -2.22
C PHE A 138 -0.43 -12.99 -1.07
N VAL A 139 -1.61 -12.41 -0.84
CA VAL A 139 -2.66 -12.95 0.02
C VAL A 139 -3.85 -13.30 -0.87
N PRO A 140 -4.25 -14.59 -0.95
CA PRO A 140 -5.39 -15.00 -1.77
C PRO A 140 -6.68 -14.30 -1.37
N GLN A 141 -7.51 -13.95 -2.36
CA GLN A 141 -8.87 -13.46 -2.11
C GLN A 141 -9.81 -14.63 -1.83
N HIS A 142 -10.81 -14.44 -0.96
CA HIS A 142 -11.80 -15.48 -0.65
C HIS A 142 -12.60 -15.92 -1.90
N ASN A 143 -12.97 -14.98 -2.77
CA ASN A 143 -13.70 -15.28 -4.00
C ASN A 143 -12.73 -15.65 -5.12
N LYS A 144 -12.76 -16.90 -5.59
CA LYS A 144 -11.82 -17.42 -6.61
C LYS A 144 -11.85 -16.67 -7.95
N VAL A 145 -13.02 -16.20 -8.39
CA VAL A 145 -13.14 -15.41 -9.63
C VAL A 145 -12.45 -14.06 -9.47
N MET A 146 -12.60 -13.42 -8.31
CA MET A 146 -11.97 -12.16 -8.01
C MET A 146 -10.47 -12.30 -7.75
N ASP A 147 -10.05 -13.40 -7.10
CA ASP A 147 -8.65 -13.78 -6.93
C ASP A 147 -7.94 -13.90 -8.29
N ALA A 148 -8.53 -14.66 -9.23
CA ALA A 148 -7.99 -14.82 -10.57
C ALA A 148 -7.90 -13.49 -11.32
N TRP A 149 -8.89 -12.61 -11.17
CA TRP A 149 -8.87 -11.28 -11.80
C TRP A 149 -7.77 -10.39 -11.23
N VAL A 150 -7.62 -10.32 -9.90
CA VAL A 150 -6.56 -9.55 -9.23
C VAL A 150 -5.18 -10.07 -9.59
N ASN A 151 -4.99 -11.40 -9.58
CA ASN A 151 -3.72 -12.02 -9.94
C ASN A 151 -3.34 -11.72 -11.40
N LYS A 152 -4.30 -11.84 -12.33
CA LYS A 152 -4.07 -11.49 -13.74
C LYS A 152 -3.72 -10.01 -13.91
N GLY A 153 -4.41 -9.11 -13.21
CA GLY A 153 -4.12 -7.68 -13.25
C GLY A 153 -2.71 -7.35 -12.76
N ARG A 154 -2.33 -7.89 -11.61
CA ARG A 154 -1.00 -7.68 -11.01
C ARG A 154 0.14 -8.28 -11.83
N GLN A 155 -0.07 -9.42 -12.49
CA GLN A 155 0.96 -10.11 -13.28
C GLN A 155 1.02 -9.67 -14.75
N ARG A 156 0.20 -8.70 -15.17
CA ARG A 156 0.00 -8.37 -16.58
C ARG A 156 1.28 -7.94 -17.32
N THR A 157 2.26 -7.38 -16.62
CA THR A 157 3.55 -6.97 -17.21
C THR A 157 4.48 -8.15 -17.49
N GLY A 158 4.16 -9.35 -16.98
CA GLY A 158 5.01 -10.54 -17.09
C GLY A 158 6.24 -10.52 -16.17
N ASN A 159 6.55 -9.38 -15.53
CA ASN A 159 7.76 -9.18 -14.73
C ASN A 159 7.48 -9.27 -13.22
N VAL A 160 6.64 -10.24 -12.83
CA VAL A 160 6.15 -10.43 -11.47
C VAL A 160 6.47 -11.82 -10.98
N LYS A 161 6.99 -11.91 -9.75
CA LYS A 161 7.21 -13.17 -9.05
C LYS A 161 6.36 -13.21 -7.78
N PRO A 162 5.18 -13.85 -7.82
CA PRO A 162 4.34 -13.97 -6.64
C PRO A 162 4.98 -14.96 -5.65
N TYR A 163 5.02 -14.57 -4.39
CA TYR A 163 5.31 -15.45 -3.27
C TYR A 163 4.10 -15.45 -2.34
N PHE A 164 3.67 -16.62 -1.88
CA PHE A 164 2.63 -16.73 -0.87
C PHE A 164 3.25 -16.90 0.51
N ARG A 165 2.61 -16.35 1.55
CA ARG A 165 3.13 -16.43 2.93
C ARG A 165 3.51 -17.84 3.37
N HIS A 166 2.72 -18.84 2.97
CA HIS A 166 2.94 -20.24 3.33
C HIS A 166 4.19 -20.86 2.66
N GLU A 167 4.69 -20.27 1.57
CA GLU A 167 5.92 -20.74 0.90
C GLU A 167 7.20 -20.37 1.66
N GLY A 168 7.07 -19.51 2.66
CA GLY A 168 8.14 -19.16 3.60
C GLY A 168 9.17 -18.18 3.05
N VAL A 169 9.96 -17.64 3.98
CA VAL A 169 10.96 -16.58 3.74
C VAL A 169 12.09 -17.04 2.80
N LYS A 170 12.41 -18.34 2.79
CA LYS A 170 13.56 -18.89 2.03
C LYS A 170 13.49 -18.61 0.52
N ARG A 171 12.31 -18.77 -0.09
CA ARG A 171 12.14 -18.54 -1.54
C ARG A 171 12.32 -17.07 -1.90
N ILE A 172 11.76 -16.17 -1.09
CA ILE A 172 11.93 -14.72 -1.24
C ILE A 172 13.42 -14.34 -1.16
N MET A 173 14.15 -14.91 -0.20
CA MET A 173 15.59 -14.64 -0.03
C MET A 173 16.45 -15.18 -1.17
N SER A 174 16.08 -16.33 -1.73
CA SER A 174 16.75 -16.84 -2.94
C SER A 174 16.60 -15.87 -4.11
N GLY A 175 15.38 -15.36 -4.32
CA GLY A 175 15.09 -14.36 -5.35
C GLY A 175 15.87 -13.07 -5.15
N LEU A 176 15.84 -12.52 -3.92
CA LEU A 176 16.58 -11.32 -3.58
C LEU A 176 18.09 -11.48 -3.88
N ARG A 177 18.69 -12.59 -3.46
CA ARG A 177 20.12 -12.88 -3.71
C ARG A 177 20.47 -13.02 -5.20
N GLN A 178 19.49 -13.31 -6.06
CA GLN A 178 19.63 -13.32 -7.52
C GLN A 178 19.48 -11.91 -8.14
N GLY A 179 19.28 -10.89 -7.30
CA GLY A 179 19.13 -9.49 -7.70
C GLY A 179 17.69 -9.10 -8.04
N GLU A 180 16.69 -9.89 -7.63
CA GLU A 180 15.28 -9.48 -7.70
C GLU A 180 15.01 -8.35 -6.69
N MET A 181 14.01 -7.52 -7.00
CA MET A 181 13.48 -6.54 -6.05
C MET A 181 12.37 -7.19 -5.21
N LEU A 182 12.27 -6.86 -3.92
CA LEU A 182 11.13 -7.20 -3.09
C LEU A 182 10.27 -5.97 -2.82
N HIS A 183 9.05 -5.97 -3.34
CA HIS A 183 8.03 -5.00 -2.99
C HIS A 183 7.36 -5.43 -1.68
N LEU A 184 7.57 -4.67 -0.61
CA LEU A 184 7.17 -5.03 0.75
C LEU A 184 6.29 -3.95 1.40
N SER A 185 5.16 -4.37 1.96
CA SER A 185 4.18 -3.51 2.66
C SER A 185 3.98 -3.99 4.11
N PRO A 186 4.89 -3.63 5.04
CA PRO A 186 4.95 -4.12 6.42
C PRO A 186 4.10 -3.32 7.43
N ASP A 187 3.28 -2.37 6.97
CA ASP A 187 2.56 -1.36 7.77
C ASP A 187 1.17 -1.82 8.26
N MET A 188 0.93 -3.13 8.28
CA MET A 188 -0.33 -3.73 8.74
C MET A 188 -0.18 -4.36 10.13
N ASP A 189 -1.32 -4.65 10.77
CA ASP A 189 -1.38 -5.26 12.10
C ASP A 189 -1.71 -6.77 11.95
N PHE A 190 -0.73 -7.62 12.28
CA PHE A 190 -0.85 -9.09 12.29
C PHE A 190 -0.90 -9.70 13.69
N GLY A 191 -1.29 -8.92 14.71
CA GLY A 191 -1.34 -9.43 16.07
C GLY A 191 -0.02 -9.31 16.82
N PRO A 192 -0.01 -9.67 18.11
CA PRO A 192 1.12 -9.43 19.01
C PRO A 192 2.29 -10.39 18.74
N GLU A 193 2.03 -11.61 18.26
CA GLU A 193 3.08 -12.63 18.05
C GLU A 193 4.03 -12.29 16.90
N GLU A 194 3.54 -11.61 15.86
CA GLU A 194 4.31 -11.24 14.68
C GLU A 194 4.88 -9.82 14.73
N SER A 195 4.63 -9.08 15.82
CA SER A 195 4.85 -7.63 15.88
C SER A 195 5.70 -7.18 17.06
N VAL A 196 6.35 -6.03 16.92
CA VAL A 196 6.88 -5.24 18.03
C VAL A 196 6.00 -4.01 18.23
N PHE A 197 5.90 -3.51 19.46
CA PHE A 197 5.22 -2.25 19.73
C PHE A 197 6.19 -1.08 19.56
N VAL A 198 5.92 -0.25 18.57
CA VAL A 198 6.62 1.01 18.29
C VAL A 198 5.59 2.12 18.09
N SER A 199 6.00 3.38 18.20
CA SER A 199 5.13 4.52 17.97
C SER A 199 4.80 4.63 16.48
N PHE A 200 3.54 4.89 16.17
CA PHE A 200 3.08 5.26 14.83
C PHE A 200 2.21 6.52 14.98
N MET A 201 2.72 7.66 14.52
CA MET A 201 2.06 8.97 14.66
C MET A 201 1.61 9.27 16.09
N GLY A 202 2.46 8.97 17.08
CA GLY A 202 2.18 9.21 18.50
C GLY A 202 1.37 8.10 19.20
N VAL A 203 1.00 7.04 18.49
CA VAL A 203 0.16 5.96 19.02
C VAL A 203 0.95 4.66 19.04
N PRO A 204 1.02 3.93 20.18
CA PRO A 204 1.61 2.59 20.20
C PRO A 204 0.87 1.65 19.25
N ALA A 205 1.60 1.05 18.31
CA ALA A 205 1.06 0.19 17.26
C ALA A 205 1.87 -1.10 17.13
N ALA A 206 1.17 -2.24 17.09
CA ALA A 206 1.77 -3.52 16.71
C ALA A 206 2.24 -3.43 15.26
N THR A 207 3.56 -3.46 15.06
CA THR A 207 4.19 -3.27 13.75
C THR A 207 5.12 -4.43 13.44
N VAL A 208 5.01 -4.97 12.23
CA VAL A 208 5.75 -6.15 11.80
C VAL A 208 7.19 -5.75 11.46
N PRO A 209 8.22 -6.32 12.11
CA PRO A 209 9.62 -5.96 11.88
C PRO A 209 10.21 -6.57 10.59
N SER A 210 9.36 -6.89 9.60
CA SER A 210 9.77 -7.66 8.41
C SER A 210 10.71 -6.88 7.50
N LEU A 211 10.60 -5.55 7.44
CA LEU A 211 11.48 -4.70 6.62
C LEU A 211 12.95 -4.85 7.05
N SER A 212 13.24 -4.67 8.33
CA SER A 212 14.58 -4.86 8.90
C SER A 212 15.09 -6.28 8.70
N ARG A 213 14.25 -7.29 8.99
CA ARG A 213 14.60 -8.70 8.86
C ARG A 213 14.96 -9.08 7.42
N PHE A 214 14.15 -8.67 6.44
CA PHE A 214 14.42 -8.95 5.04
C PHE A 214 15.65 -8.19 4.54
N ALA A 215 15.82 -6.93 4.92
CA ALA A 215 16.99 -6.14 4.52
C ALA A 215 18.30 -6.77 5.03
N ARG A 216 18.30 -7.25 6.28
CA ARG A 216 19.47 -7.89 6.90
C ARG A 216 19.79 -9.24 6.25
N LEU A 217 18.80 -10.11 6.11
CA LEU A 217 18.97 -11.46 5.54
C LEU A 217 19.32 -11.43 4.05
N GLY A 218 18.75 -10.45 3.34
CA GLY A 218 18.93 -10.23 1.91
C GLY A 218 20.16 -9.40 1.56
N ARG A 219 20.78 -8.73 2.55
CA ARG A 219 21.85 -7.73 2.34
C ARG A 219 21.45 -6.71 1.27
N ALA A 220 20.21 -6.24 1.37
CA ALA A 220 19.57 -5.43 0.34
C ALA A 220 19.30 -4.03 0.85
N PRO A 221 19.72 -2.96 0.12
CA PRO A 221 19.29 -1.61 0.43
C PRO A 221 17.77 -1.49 0.38
N VAL A 222 17.25 -0.64 1.26
CA VAL A 222 15.82 -0.30 1.33
C VAL A 222 15.61 1.05 0.68
N MET A 223 14.61 1.15 -0.19
CA MET A 223 14.12 2.41 -0.76
C MET A 223 12.63 2.52 -0.49
N SER A 224 12.11 3.72 -0.24
CA SER A 224 10.67 3.95 -0.15
C SER A 224 10.08 4.15 -1.55
N LEU A 225 8.88 3.61 -1.77
CA LEU A 225 8.04 3.90 -2.93
C LEU A 225 6.64 4.26 -2.44
N VAL A 226 6.36 5.55 -2.32
CA VAL A 226 5.03 6.05 -1.95
C VAL A 226 4.26 6.35 -3.22
N THR A 227 3.11 5.72 -3.41
CA THR A 227 2.30 5.91 -4.62
C THR A 227 1.12 6.82 -4.34
N ARG A 228 1.17 8.03 -4.93
CA ARG A 228 0.21 9.11 -4.71
C ARG A 228 -0.72 9.24 -5.91
N MET A 229 -2.02 9.17 -5.68
CA MET A 229 -3.03 9.46 -6.68
C MET A 229 -3.06 10.95 -7.00
N THR A 230 -3.14 11.26 -8.29
CA THR A 230 -3.29 12.62 -8.83
C THR A 230 -4.49 12.68 -9.78
N PRO A 231 -4.97 13.89 -10.14
CA PRO A 231 -6.04 14.00 -11.12
C PRO A 231 -5.71 13.37 -12.48
N GLN A 232 -4.42 13.30 -12.84
CA GLN A 232 -3.93 12.75 -14.11
C GLN A 232 -3.48 11.28 -14.04
N GLY A 233 -3.47 10.66 -12.87
CA GLY A 233 -3.04 9.27 -12.70
C GLY A 233 -2.40 9.03 -11.34
N TYR A 234 -1.14 8.61 -11.34
CA TYR A 234 -0.36 8.39 -10.13
C TYR A 234 1.06 8.93 -10.26
N GLU A 235 1.59 9.38 -9.12
CA GLU A 235 2.99 9.66 -8.92
C GLU A 235 3.62 8.57 -8.05
N MET A 236 4.76 8.05 -8.49
CA MET A 236 5.60 7.09 -7.78
C MET A 236 6.77 7.86 -7.16
N GLU A 237 6.61 8.26 -5.90
CA GLU A 237 7.63 8.97 -5.14
C GLU A 237 8.65 7.96 -4.60
N VAL A 238 9.87 7.99 -5.15
CA VAL A 238 10.98 7.11 -4.77
C VAL A 238 11.97 7.88 -3.91
N SER A 239 12.32 7.33 -2.74
CA SER A 239 13.40 7.86 -1.94
C SER A 239 14.75 7.33 -2.41
N GLU A 240 15.82 8.01 -2.02
CA GLU A 240 17.14 7.38 -1.99
C GLU A 240 17.14 6.17 -1.06
N ALA A 241 18.12 5.29 -1.23
CA ALA A 241 18.36 4.19 -0.33
C ALA A 241 18.56 4.71 1.10
N TRP A 242 17.88 4.08 2.05
CA TRP A 242 17.97 4.44 3.46
C TRP A 242 19.40 4.22 3.95
N SER A 243 20.10 5.29 4.31
CA SER A 243 21.43 5.20 4.93
C SER A 243 21.35 4.43 6.24
N ASP A 244 22.39 3.65 6.54
CA ASP A 244 22.53 2.94 7.83
C ASP A 244 21.32 2.07 8.19
N PHE A 245 20.71 1.41 7.19
CA PHE A 245 19.59 0.49 7.40
C PHE A 245 19.85 -0.88 6.74
N PRO A 246 19.53 -2.00 7.42
CA PRO A 246 19.05 -2.08 8.80
C PRO A 246 20.20 -1.96 9.80
N THR A 247 19.89 -1.49 11.01
CA THR A 247 20.84 -1.51 12.13
C THR A 247 20.83 -2.88 12.82
N ALA A 248 21.56 -3.04 13.93
CA ALA A 248 21.47 -4.24 14.77
C ALA A 248 20.15 -4.30 15.57
N ASP A 249 19.53 -3.14 15.84
CA ASP A 249 18.32 -2.99 16.65
C ASP A 249 17.07 -3.01 15.76
N VAL A 250 16.36 -4.14 15.79
CA VAL A 250 15.14 -4.35 14.99
C VAL A 250 13.99 -3.43 15.42
N GLN A 251 13.95 -3.03 16.70
CA GLN A 251 12.89 -2.16 17.21
C GLN A 251 13.14 -0.72 16.75
N ALA A 252 14.39 -0.24 16.81
CA ALA A 252 14.77 1.06 16.27
C ALA A 252 14.52 1.14 14.75
N ASP A 253 14.87 0.10 13.99
CA ASP A 253 14.57 0.02 12.56
C ASP A 253 13.06 0.07 12.26
N THR A 254 12.26 -0.62 13.08
CA THR A 254 10.79 -0.64 12.93
C THR A 254 10.18 0.70 13.31
N GLN A 255 10.75 1.41 14.29
CA GLN A 255 10.36 2.78 14.62
C GLN A 255 10.66 3.72 13.45
N ARG A 256 11.89 3.70 12.90
CA ARG A 256 12.27 4.50 11.73
C ARG A 256 11.32 4.27 10.55
N MET A 257 10.93 3.03 10.29
CA MET A 257 9.96 2.72 9.25
C MET A 257 8.61 3.41 9.47
N ASN A 258 8.09 3.41 10.70
CA ASN A 258 6.86 4.12 11.03
C ASN A 258 7.02 5.65 10.92
N ASP A 259 8.20 6.18 11.22
CA ASP A 259 8.48 7.62 11.10
C ASP A 259 8.52 8.06 9.62
N GLU A 260 9.18 7.27 8.76
CA GLU A 260 9.17 7.51 7.31
C GLU A 260 7.75 7.37 6.72
N LEU A 261 6.98 6.41 7.21
CA LEU A 261 5.57 6.28 6.86
C LEU A 261 4.76 7.50 7.31
N ALA A 262 4.95 7.99 8.54
CA ALA A 262 4.25 9.15 9.06
C ALA A 262 4.50 10.39 8.19
N LYS A 263 5.77 10.64 7.81
CA LYS A 263 6.13 11.73 6.88
C LYS A 263 5.41 11.61 5.53
N ALA A 264 5.25 10.40 5.01
CA ALA A 264 4.51 10.16 3.77
C ALA A 264 3.01 10.44 3.93
N ILE A 265 2.43 9.99 5.05
CA ILE A 265 1.01 10.19 5.36
C ILE A 265 0.70 11.67 5.55
N GLU A 266 1.57 12.45 6.19
CA GLU A 266 1.36 13.89 6.39
C GLU A 266 1.20 14.67 5.07
N ARG A 267 1.84 14.23 3.98
CA ARG A 267 1.71 14.86 2.66
C ARG A 267 0.37 14.59 1.99
N THR A 268 -0.18 13.38 2.15
CA THR A 268 -1.48 12.98 1.56
C THR A 268 -2.30 12.12 2.52
N PRO A 269 -2.80 12.73 3.61
CA PRO A 269 -3.40 11.99 4.70
C PRO A 269 -4.70 11.30 4.29
N ASP A 270 -5.38 11.74 3.24
CA ASP A 270 -6.58 11.10 2.70
C ASP A 270 -6.27 9.79 1.93
N GLN A 271 -5.02 9.55 1.54
CA GLN A 271 -4.67 8.46 0.63
C GLN A 271 -4.07 7.23 1.31
N TYR A 272 -3.73 7.29 2.60
CA TYR A 272 -3.32 6.11 3.36
C TYR A 272 -4.51 5.16 3.59
N TYR A 273 -4.28 3.85 3.67
CA TYR A 273 -5.33 2.82 3.77
C TYR A 273 -5.99 2.76 5.17
N TRP A 274 -6.70 3.83 5.55
CA TRP A 274 -7.30 4.00 6.87
C TRP A 274 -8.46 3.06 7.20
N VAL A 275 -8.96 2.27 6.23
CA VAL A 275 -9.98 1.25 6.50
C VAL A 275 -9.43 0.02 7.24
N HIS A 276 -8.11 -0.13 7.29
CA HIS A 276 -7.45 -1.13 8.13
C HIS A 276 -7.54 -0.74 9.60
N LYS A 277 -7.77 -1.73 10.46
CA LYS A 277 -7.81 -1.54 11.91
C LYS A 277 -6.37 -1.52 12.45
N ARG A 278 -5.62 -0.46 12.14
CA ARG A 278 -4.18 -0.31 12.40
C ARG A 278 -3.80 -0.53 13.87
N PHE A 279 -4.72 -0.23 14.79
CA PHE A 279 -4.52 -0.26 16.24
C PHE A 279 -5.37 -1.35 16.93
N LYS A 280 -5.69 -2.45 16.24
CA LYS A 280 -6.59 -3.49 16.81
C LYS A 280 -5.86 -4.27 17.90
N THR A 281 -4.56 -4.46 17.72
CA THR A 281 -3.67 -5.05 18.70
C THR A 281 -3.10 -3.93 19.56
N ARG A 282 -3.29 -4.03 20.87
CA ARG A 282 -2.88 -3.02 21.85
C ARG A 282 -1.82 -3.60 22.80
N PRO A 283 -0.95 -2.76 23.39
CA PRO A 283 -0.11 -3.18 24.51
C PRO A 283 -0.95 -3.81 25.62
N GLU A 284 -0.36 -4.70 26.40
CA GLU A 284 -1.02 -5.31 27.54
C GLU A 284 -1.58 -4.24 28.49
N GLY A 285 -2.83 -4.41 28.93
CA GLY A 285 -3.54 -3.44 29.77
C GLY A 285 -4.09 -2.20 29.06
N ALA A 286 -3.72 -1.92 27.81
CA ALA A 286 -4.24 -0.76 27.09
C ALA A 286 -5.66 -1.01 26.54
N PRO A 287 -6.57 -0.02 26.63
CA PRO A 287 -7.95 -0.19 26.18
C PRO A 287 -8.05 -0.37 24.66
N ALA A 288 -9.03 -1.14 24.21
CA ALA A 288 -9.37 -1.28 22.80
C ALA A 288 -9.96 0.03 22.24
N VAL A 289 -9.56 0.40 21.03
CA VAL A 289 -10.03 1.63 20.34
C VAL A 289 -11.15 1.38 19.33
N TYR A 290 -11.35 0.12 18.93
CA TYR A 290 -12.47 -0.31 18.08
C TYR A 290 -13.46 -1.14 18.87
N LYS A 291 -14.73 -1.14 18.47
CA LYS A 291 -15.75 -2.00 19.09
C LYS A 291 -15.49 -3.47 18.75
N LYS A 292 -15.82 -4.42 19.64
CA LYS A 292 -15.66 -5.87 19.38
C LYS A 292 -16.30 -6.32 18.05
N ALA A 293 -17.50 -5.84 17.75
CA ALA A 293 -18.19 -6.13 16.49
C ALA A 293 -17.45 -5.58 15.25
N GLU A 294 -16.63 -4.55 15.43
CA GLU A 294 -15.76 -4.02 14.38
C GLU A 294 -14.46 -4.79 14.28
N ILE A 295 -14.02 -5.56 15.28
CA ILE A 295 -12.78 -6.35 15.24
C ILE A 295 -12.98 -7.65 14.44
N SER A 296 -14.16 -8.28 14.54
CA SER A 296 -14.49 -9.45 13.71
C SER A 296 -14.72 -9.06 12.25
N ARG A 297 -14.18 -9.85 11.31
CA ARG A 297 -14.06 -9.65 9.84
C ARG A 297 -12.82 -8.87 9.37
#